data_AF-A0A2P9GXQ8-F1
#
_entry.id   AF-A0A2P9GXQ8-F1
#
_cell.length_a   1.000
_cell.length_b   1.000
_cell.length_c   1.000
_cell.angle_alpha   90.00
_cell.angle_beta   90.00
_cell.angle_gamma   90.00
#
_symmetry.space_group_name_H-M   'P 1'
#
loop_
_entity.id
_entity.type
_entity.pdbx_description
1 polymer ?
#
loop_
_entity_poly.entity_id
_entity_poly.type
_entity_poly.pdbx_seq_one_letter_code
_entity_poly.pdbx_strand_id
1 'polypeptide(L)'
;MPAAASGAASRNKRRAYRERILSTFTANEFELLGKPLIGNESQFFAADLAYESHFATGEGLRPHLRVEMSFNTPALKPINRPLQSLIAQAQKQPPEVSSFPCIDPIETAADKLSTLAWRVCARKRGGADGRSDDHPASS
;
A
#
# COMPACT_ATOMS: atom_id res chain seq x y z
N MET A 1 4.89 -28.00 9.45
CA MET A 1 4.09 -26.94 10.10
C MET A 1 5.02 -26.11 10.97
N PRO A 2 5.40 -24.86 10.63
CA PRO A 2 6.22 -24.08 11.53
C PRO A 2 5.36 -23.60 12.71
N ALA A 3 5.89 -23.78 13.92
CA ALA A 3 5.25 -23.41 15.17
C ALA A 3 4.89 -21.92 15.18
N ALA A 4 3.66 -21.60 15.58
CA ALA A 4 3.21 -20.23 15.77
C ALA A 4 4.11 -19.57 16.82
N ALA A 5 5.00 -18.68 16.36
CA ALA A 5 5.75 -17.81 17.25
C ALA A 5 4.76 -17.05 18.13
N SER A 6 5.05 -16.92 19.43
CA SER A 6 4.20 -16.15 20.35
C SER A 6 3.90 -14.77 19.74
N GLY A 7 2.66 -14.30 19.85
CA GLY A 7 2.22 -13.08 19.18
C GLY A 7 3.11 -11.86 19.47
N ALA A 8 3.70 -11.80 20.68
CA ALA A 8 4.68 -10.80 21.08
C ALA A 8 6.02 -10.90 20.31
N ALA A 9 6.57 -12.10 20.14
CA ALA A 9 7.80 -12.30 19.38
C ALA A 9 7.62 -11.93 17.89
N SER A 10 6.44 -12.26 17.33
CA SER A 10 6.07 -11.90 15.96
C SER A 10 5.96 -10.37 15.78
N ARG A 11 5.36 -9.67 16.75
CA ARG A 11 5.24 -8.20 16.76
C ARG A 11 6.61 -7.51 16.85
N ASN A 12 7.51 -8.00 17.69
CA ASN A 12 8.86 -7.45 17.82
C ASN A 12 9.66 -7.58 16.53
N LYS A 13 9.56 -8.71 15.82
CA LYS A 13 10.19 -8.89 14.50
C LYS A 13 9.67 -7.87 13.48
N ARG A 14 8.36 -7.65 13.42
CA ARG A 14 7.76 -6.64 12.51
C ARG A 14 8.20 -5.22 12.85
N ARG A 15 8.27 -4.89 14.14
CA ARG A 15 8.79 -3.61 14.61
C ARG A 15 10.24 -3.39 14.20
N ALA A 16 11.12 -4.35 14.46
CA ALA A 16 12.54 -4.27 14.12
C ALA A 16 12.73 -4.13 12.59
N TYR A 17 11.94 -4.86 11.80
CA TYR A 17 11.99 -4.74 10.34
C TYR A 17 11.55 -3.34 9.88
N ARG A 18 10.47 -2.78 10.44
CA ARG A 18 10.03 -1.40 10.15
C ARG A 18 11.13 -0.39 10.48
N GLU A 19 11.71 -0.47 11.69
CA GLU A 19 12.78 0.44 12.12
C GLU A 19 13.98 0.36 11.16
N ARG A 20 14.34 -0.85 10.71
CA ARG A 20 15.38 -1.02 9.69
C ARG A 20 15.03 -0.32 8.38
N ILE A 21 13.82 -0.52 7.84
CA ILE A 21 13.38 0.16 6.61
C ILE A 21 13.48 1.68 6.74
N LEU A 22 12.95 2.25 7.82
CA LEU A 22 12.99 3.69 8.06
C LEU A 22 14.43 4.20 8.20
N SER A 23 15.29 3.46 8.91
CA SER A 23 16.71 3.81 9.04
C SER A 23 17.45 3.80 7.71
N THR A 24 17.10 2.89 6.79
CA THR A 24 17.66 2.86 5.44
C THR A 24 17.25 4.10 4.65
N PHE A 25 15.99 4.52 4.72
CA PHE A 25 15.57 5.77 4.08
C PHE A 25 16.31 6.99 4.64
N THR A 26 16.39 7.13 5.96
CA THR A 26 17.10 8.27 6.58
C THR A 26 18.60 8.29 6.27
N ALA A 27 19.22 7.12 6.08
CA ALA A 27 20.63 7.03 5.68
C ALA A 27 20.85 7.41 4.19
N ASN A 28 19.80 7.48 3.39
CA ASN A 28 19.83 7.86 1.97
C ASN A 28 19.10 9.20 1.74
N GLU A 29 19.24 10.13 2.69
CA GLU A 29 18.79 11.53 2.55
C GLU A 29 17.27 11.75 2.46
N PHE A 30 16.46 10.73 2.81
CA PHE A 30 15.02 10.91 3.01
C PHE A 30 14.73 11.37 4.44
N GLU A 31 13.89 12.40 4.60
CA GLU A 31 13.46 12.87 5.92
C GLU A 31 12.09 12.29 6.29
N LEU A 32 11.99 11.69 7.47
CA LEU A 32 10.71 11.17 7.96
C LEU A 32 9.78 12.30 8.40
N LEU A 33 8.63 12.42 7.74
CA LEU A 33 7.61 13.40 8.06
C LEU A 33 6.69 12.86 9.16
N GLY A 34 6.89 13.37 10.37
CA GLY A 34 6.06 13.02 11.52
C GLY A 34 6.25 11.57 11.99
N LYS A 35 5.25 11.04 12.70
CA LYS A 35 5.30 9.67 13.24
C LYS A 35 4.67 8.69 12.24
N PRO A 36 5.28 7.52 11.98
CA PRO A 36 4.67 6.49 11.15
C PRO A 36 3.32 6.04 11.73
N LEU A 37 2.33 5.90 10.86
CA LEU A 37 1.07 5.25 11.18
C LEU A 37 1.31 3.75 11.34
N ILE A 38 0.89 3.17 12.46
CA ILE A 38 1.02 1.73 12.73
C ILE A 38 -0.38 1.17 12.95
N GLY A 39 -0.73 0.14 12.17
CA GLY A 39 -2.06 -0.50 12.21
C GLY A 39 -1.98 -2.01 12.38
N ASN A 40 -3.14 -2.61 12.63
CA ASN A 40 -3.35 -4.07 12.63
C ASN A 40 -2.28 -4.85 13.43
N GLU A 41 -2.11 -4.55 14.72
CA GLU A 41 -1.09 -5.20 15.57
C GLU A 41 0.35 -5.17 15.00
N SER A 42 0.73 -4.06 14.38
CA SER A 42 2.00 -3.89 13.66
C SER A 42 2.14 -4.77 12.40
N GLN A 43 1.05 -5.32 11.86
CA GLN A 43 1.05 -5.97 10.54
C GLN A 43 0.99 -4.95 9.40
N PHE A 44 0.70 -3.68 9.71
CA PHE A 44 0.72 -2.59 8.75
C PHE A 44 1.49 -1.40 9.32
N PHE A 45 2.24 -0.70 8.46
CA PHE A 45 2.64 0.67 8.73
C PHE A 45 2.65 1.54 7.47
N ALA A 46 2.48 2.84 7.66
CA ALA A 46 2.68 3.86 6.63
C ALA A 46 3.57 4.98 7.16
N ALA A 47 4.45 5.51 6.31
CA ALA A 47 5.33 6.62 6.62
C ALA A 47 5.42 7.56 5.41
N ASP A 48 5.39 8.85 5.69
CA ASP A 48 5.61 9.90 4.68
C ASP A 48 7.06 10.37 4.79
N LEU A 49 7.74 10.49 3.64
CA LEU A 49 9.17 10.75 3.51
C LEU A 49 9.36 11.95 2.58
N ALA A 50 9.94 13.04 3.09
CA ALA A 50 10.43 14.12 2.25
C ALA A 50 11.73 13.69 1.56
N TYR A 51 11.94 14.24 0.37
CA TYR A 51 13.14 14.06 -0.45
C TYR A 51 13.43 15.36 -1.19
N GLU A 52 14.69 15.57 -1.56
CA GLU A 52 15.08 16.75 -2.32
C GLU A 52 14.44 16.72 -3.71
N SER A 53 13.69 17.77 -4.06
CA SER A 53 13.03 17.88 -5.36
C SER A 53 13.88 18.70 -6.32
N HIS A 54 14.35 18.08 -7.40
CA HIS A 54 15.06 18.77 -8.47
C HIS A 54 14.14 19.56 -9.42
N PHE A 55 12.82 19.46 -9.25
CA PHE A 55 11.82 20.12 -10.09
C PHE A 55 10.84 20.91 -9.23
N ALA A 56 10.28 21.98 -9.79
CA ALA A 56 9.24 22.75 -9.12
C ALA A 56 8.01 21.86 -8.87
N THR A 57 7.56 21.81 -7.62
CA THR A 57 6.35 21.07 -7.25
C THR A 57 5.12 21.82 -7.80
N GLY A 58 4.44 21.21 -8.78
CA GLY A 58 3.18 21.76 -9.29
C GLY A 58 2.04 21.66 -8.28
N GLU A 59 1.04 22.53 -8.41
CA GLU A 59 -0.18 22.43 -7.60
C GLU A 59 -0.85 21.07 -7.79
N GLY A 60 -1.20 20.41 -6.69
CA GLY A 60 -1.89 19.10 -6.70
C GLY A 60 -1.00 17.86 -6.65
N LEU A 61 0.34 18.00 -6.76
CA LEU A 61 1.26 16.88 -6.55
C LEU A 61 1.63 16.73 -5.06
N ARG A 62 1.72 15.49 -4.57
CA ARG A 62 2.23 15.24 -3.22
C ARG A 62 3.74 15.50 -3.20
N PRO A 63 4.25 16.37 -2.31
CA PRO A 63 5.68 16.70 -2.24
C PRO A 63 6.52 15.64 -1.51
N HIS A 64 5.89 14.59 -0.98
CA HIS A 64 6.53 13.53 -0.21
C HIS A 64 6.22 12.15 -0.81
N LEU A 65 7.15 11.23 -0.62
CA LEU A 65 6.95 9.82 -0.90
C LEU A 65 6.21 9.17 0.27
N ARG A 66 5.14 8.42 -0.01
CA ARG A 66 4.49 7.59 1.00
C ARG A 66 4.87 6.14 0.82
N VAL A 67 5.43 5.54 1.86
CA VAL A 67 5.74 4.11 1.90
C VAL A 67 4.72 3.42 2.78
N GLU A 68 4.02 2.45 2.21
CA GLU A 68 3.08 1.58 2.93
C GLU A 68 3.59 0.15 2.89
N MET A 69 3.50 -0.53 4.03
CA MET A 69 3.98 -1.90 4.14
C MET A 69 3.03 -2.75 4.95
N SER A 70 2.69 -3.91 4.40
CA SER A 70 1.87 -4.94 5.05
C SER A 70 2.66 -6.25 5.17
N PHE A 71 2.54 -6.93 6.29
CA PHE A 71 3.18 -8.22 6.54
C PHE A 71 2.22 -9.37 6.25
N ASN A 72 1.99 -9.62 4.96
CA ASN A 72 1.07 -10.64 4.47
C ASN A 72 1.82 -11.65 3.60
N THR A 73 1.38 -12.91 3.59
CA THR A 73 1.88 -13.91 2.64
C THR A 73 1.11 -13.76 1.32
N PRO A 74 1.80 -13.57 0.17
CA PRO A 74 1.15 -13.56 -1.14
C PRO A 74 0.38 -14.86 -1.41
N ALA A 75 -0.77 -14.76 -2.06
CA ALA A 75 -1.60 -15.91 -2.43
C ALA A 75 -0.99 -16.69 -3.60
N LEU A 76 -0.33 -15.99 -4.53
CA LEU A 76 0.41 -16.57 -5.64
C LEU A 76 1.92 -16.41 -5.43
N LYS A 77 2.70 -17.26 -6.11
CA LYS A 77 4.16 -17.16 -6.07
C LYS A 77 4.58 -15.80 -6.65
N PRO A 78 5.44 -15.03 -5.96
CA PRO A 78 5.97 -13.80 -6.51
C PRO A 78 6.70 -14.03 -7.85
N ILE A 79 6.53 -13.08 -8.77
CA ILE A 79 7.21 -13.09 -10.06
C ILE A 79 8.38 -12.12 -10.04
N ASN A 80 9.54 -12.55 -10.54
CA ASN A 80 10.71 -11.69 -10.61
C ASN A 80 10.62 -10.75 -11.81
N ARG A 81 10.84 -9.45 -11.58
CA ARG A 81 10.87 -8.41 -12.61
C ARG A 81 12.06 -7.48 -12.38
N PRO A 82 12.68 -6.95 -13.45
CA PRO A 82 13.67 -5.89 -13.29
C PRO A 82 13.00 -4.59 -12.84
N LEU A 83 13.69 -3.80 -12.03
CA LEU A 83 13.32 -2.42 -11.71
C LEU A 83 14.28 -1.48 -12.42
N GLN A 84 13.71 -0.52 -13.16
CA GLN A 84 14.50 0.49 -13.83
C GLN A 84 13.87 1.88 -13.74
N SER A 85 14.70 2.92 -13.67
CA SER A 85 14.19 4.30 -13.80
C SER A 85 13.75 4.59 -15.24
N LEU A 86 12.79 5.50 -15.41
CA LEU A 86 12.37 5.96 -16.74
C LEU A 86 13.52 6.63 -17.51
N ILE A 87 14.44 7.29 -16.79
CA ILE A 87 15.64 7.91 -17.35
C ILE A 87 16.57 6.83 -17.91
N ALA A 88 16.89 5.79 -17.13
CA ALA A 88 17.72 4.68 -17.58
C ALA A 88 17.09 3.98 -18.79
N GLN A 89 15.77 3.74 -18.76
CA GLN A 89 15.06 3.15 -19.90
C GLN A 89 15.16 4.01 -21.17
N ALA A 90 14.95 5.32 -21.06
CA ALA A 90 15.06 6.25 -22.19
C ALA A 90 16.49 6.31 -22.75
N GLN A 91 17.49 6.20 -21.89
CA GLN A 91 18.91 6.13 -22.24
C GLN A 91 19.37 4.72 -22.68
N LYS A 92 18.47 3.73 -22.71
CA LYS A 92 18.77 2.32 -23.02
C LYS A 92 19.85 1.71 -22.12
N GLN A 93 19.91 2.14 -20.86
CA GLN A 93 20.78 1.60 -19.83
C GLN A 93 20.19 0.31 -19.24
N PRO A 94 21.02 -0.58 -18.67
CA PRO A 94 20.53 -1.77 -17.98
C PRO A 94 19.73 -1.39 -16.72
N PRO A 95 18.82 -2.26 -16.25
CA PRO A 95 18.06 -2.04 -15.01
C PRO A 95 18.95 -1.90 -13.78
N GLU A 96 18.64 -0.94 -12.91
CA GLU A 96 19.30 -0.72 -11.62
C GLU A 96 19.13 -1.93 -10.68
N VAL A 97 18.01 -2.65 -10.79
CA VAL A 97 17.79 -3.93 -10.13
C VAL A 97 17.37 -4.96 -11.17
N SER A 98 18.19 -5.96 -11.41
CA SER A 98 17.95 -6.96 -12.46
C SER A 98 16.80 -7.92 -12.15
N SER A 99 16.54 -8.19 -10.87
CA SER A 99 15.50 -9.12 -10.42
C SER A 99 14.96 -8.72 -9.05
N PHE A 100 13.70 -8.30 -9.02
CA PHE A 100 12.96 -7.97 -7.81
C PHE A 100 11.67 -8.80 -7.72
N PRO A 101 11.37 -9.41 -6.57
CA PRO A 101 10.15 -10.20 -6.41
C PRO A 101 8.92 -9.27 -6.30
N CYS A 102 8.03 -9.36 -7.28
CA CYS A 102 6.77 -8.62 -7.33
C CYS A 102 5.58 -9.54 -7.06
N ILE A 103 4.51 -8.99 -6.48
CA ILE A 103 3.22 -9.68 -6.41
C ILE A 103 2.74 -10.03 -7.82
N ASP A 104 2.12 -11.19 -7.98
CA ASP A 104 1.58 -11.60 -9.26
C ASP A 104 0.50 -10.60 -9.73
N PRO A 105 0.53 -10.13 -11.00
CA PRO A 105 -0.48 -9.23 -11.54
C PRO A 105 -1.91 -9.76 -11.43
N ILE A 106 -2.10 -11.08 -11.47
CA ILE A 106 -3.40 -11.73 -11.29
C ILE A 106 -3.91 -11.51 -9.86
N GLU A 107 -3.05 -11.71 -8.86
CA GLU A 107 -3.39 -11.43 -7.46
C GLU A 107 -3.72 -9.94 -7.26
N THR A 108 -2.93 -9.06 -7.85
CA THR A 108 -3.17 -7.60 -7.82
C THR A 108 -4.51 -7.22 -8.46
N ALA A 109 -4.85 -7.84 -9.59
CA ALA A 109 -6.13 -7.59 -10.28
C ALA A 109 -7.32 -8.08 -9.44
N ALA A 110 -7.21 -9.28 -8.85
CA ALA A 110 -8.23 -9.84 -7.98
C ALA A 110 -8.49 -8.97 -6.74
N ASP A 111 -7.43 -8.49 -6.08
CA ASP A 111 -7.52 -7.59 -4.93
C ASP A 111 -8.21 -6.26 -5.28
N LYS A 112 -7.81 -5.66 -6.41
CA LYS A 112 -8.43 -4.41 -6.92
C LYS A 112 -9.91 -4.59 -7.25
N LEU A 113 -10.26 -5.69 -7.93
CA LEU A 113 -11.66 -6.02 -8.24
C LEU A 113 -12.48 -6.25 -6.97
N SER A 114 -11.94 -6.97 -6.00
CA SER A 114 -12.59 -7.22 -4.71
C SER A 114 -12.85 -5.92 -3.95
N THR A 115 -11.83 -5.05 -3.87
CA THR A 115 -11.93 -3.73 -3.24
C THR A 115 -12.98 -2.85 -3.93
N LEU A 116 -12.99 -2.84 -5.27
CA LEU A 116 -13.98 -2.08 -6.04
C LEU A 116 -15.40 -2.60 -5.82
N ALA A 117 -15.60 -3.92 -5.91
CA ALA A 117 -16.91 -4.55 -5.71
C ALA A 117 -17.48 -4.24 -4.33
N TRP A 118 -16.64 -4.34 -3.28
CA TRP A 118 -17.05 -3.99 -1.92
C TRP A 118 -17.47 -2.51 -1.80
N ARG A 119 -16.71 -1.58 -2.39
CA ARG A 119 -17.06 -0.15 -2.40
C ARG A 119 -18.38 0.13 -3.11
N VAL A 120 -18.66 -0.54 -4.22
CA VAL A 120 -19.92 -0.37 -4.98
C VAL A 120 -21.10 -0.90 -4.16
N CYS A 121 -20.98 -2.08 -3.55
CA CYS A 121 -22.02 -2.66 -2.70
C CYS A 121 -22.29 -1.83 -1.44
N ALA A 122 -21.23 -1.32 -0.79
CA ALA A 122 -21.37 -0.45 0.38
C ALA A 122 -22.13 0.85 0.06
N ARG A 123 -21.88 1.45 -1.11
CA ARG A 123 -22.61 2.65 -1.56
C ARG A 123 -24.10 2.41 -1.76
N LYS A 124 -24.50 1.26 -2.33
CA LYS A 124 -25.92 0.93 -2.54
C LYS A 124 -26.68 0.73 -1.22
N ARG A 125 -26.01 0.28 -0.16
CA ARG A 125 -26.63 0.07 1.16
C ARG A 125 -26.85 1.37 1.95
N GLY A 126 -26.17 2.45 1.60
CA GLY A 126 -26.40 3.78 2.18
C GLY A 126 -27.50 4.60 1.46
N GLY A 127 -28.08 4.06 0.39
CA GLY A 127 -29.16 4.69 -0.38
C GLY A 127 -30.52 4.07 -0.05
N ALA A 128 -31.00 4.29 1.16
CA ALA A 128 -32.40 4.09 1.53
C ALA A 128 -32.90 5.39 2.15
N ASP A 129 -33.16 6.37 1.28
CA ASP A 129 -34.07 7.46 1.58
C ASP A 129 -35.49 6.98 1.23
N GLY A 130 -36.41 7.27 2.14
CA GLY A 130 -37.74 6.65 2.19
C GLY A 130 -38.60 6.95 0.97
N ARG A 131 -39.31 5.93 0.50
CA ARG A 131 -40.58 6.11 -0.20
C ARG A 131 -41.62 5.22 0.46
N SER A 132 -42.33 5.82 1.40
CA SER A 132 -43.67 5.39 1.81
C SER A 132 -44.59 5.59 0.60
N ASP A 133 -44.81 4.54 -0.18
CA ASP A 133 -45.96 4.48 -1.07
C ASP A 133 -47.17 4.06 -0.21
N ASP A 134 -47.70 5.04 0.55
CA ASP A 134 -49.06 4.96 1.09
C ASP A 134 -50.03 5.04 -0.08
N HIS A 135 -50.74 3.95 -0.32
CA HIS A 135 -51.85 3.87 -1.25
C HIS A 135 -53.13 4.18 -0.47
N PRO A 136 -53.83 5.31 -0.68
CA PRO A 136 -55.17 5.45 -0.13
C PRO A 136 -56.12 4.59 -0.99
N ALA A 137 -56.50 3.44 -0.46
CA ALA A 137 -57.66 2.71 -0.96
C ALA A 137 -58.89 3.58 -0.73
N SER A 138 -59.58 3.89 -1.83
CA SER A 138 -60.87 4.57 -1.84
C SER A 138 -61.95 3.63 -1.33
N SER A 139 -62.78 4.08 -0.39
CA SER A 139 -64.23 3.82 -0.28
C SER A 139 -64.83 4.69 0.82
#